data_AF-A0A8H7MG23-F1
#
_entry.id   AF-A0A8H7MG23-F1
#
_cell.length_a   1.000
_cell.length_b   1.000
_cell.length_c   1.000
_cell.angle_alpha   90.00
_cell.angle_beta   90.00
_cell.angle_gamma   90.00
#
_symmetry.space_group_name_H-M   'P 1'
#
loop_
_entity.id
_entity.type
_entity.pdbx_description
1 polymer ?
#
loop_
_entity_poly.entity_id
_entity_poly.type
_entity_poly.pdbx_seq_one_letter_code
_entity_poly.pdbx_strand_id
1 'polypeptide(L)'
;MPRSFRSLRRGWLLLPLGRRPGRFQPSFQPSFLRQLPSTVEWPTESSHKSDDDTHNNQERSKFARSVLEGSTVALISLLGLGLGGYAYSLFYKSTVRRKIENAFSTGYSSQERVALGRIAYGTEPDKMQEIVDKEFWVPRAEQETVDDIVSGKTRGKYYLIIGERGTGKRALLLEAMRKVNGDGVAMLEAHSELEVFRTRLGKAIDYEFHEDYIGGLFSIRGPRDSTPLLDIERALNQLEKVALSMRKRRGKPLLMVINNIHLCKDDDQGRDLMEILQQRAEIWSSNELVTVVFTSDEHWTLERLIPHATNMHVMNIRDIRKDVVIDALKKYRAKYHNEHVPQSILDEVFAKVGGRLIFLNQVAKSNDMLQICANINRREKSWFLNQCWILGDSMDDDVEEQQKFCAAAIVLARALVIREKELADPNGVLPEIPLHEARQIITRADFVKPFDHINVIHIDAWGMVRADSVPMQNAFREICTEEGFEEHLKATLNRLDELESLARTREVSWRAAPDKSGGIVPVQTYCAQISNPRA
;
A
#
# COMPACT_ATOMS: atom_id res chain seq x y z
N MET A 1 -41.37 -16.04 51.83
CA MET A 1 -40.60 -14.89 51.29
C MET A 1 -39.42 -14.63 52.20
N PRO A 2 -38.22 -14.21 51.75
CA PRO A 2 -37.57 -14.27 50.44
C PRO A 2 -36.28 -15.15 50.46
N ARG A 3 -35.72 -15.52 49.28
CA ARG A 3 -34.31 -15.27 48.86
C ARG A 3 -33.79 -16.24 47.77
N SER A 4 -33.33 -15.60 46.69
CA SER A 4 -32.24 -15.88 45.74
C SER A 4 -32.03 -17.28 45.15
N PHE A 5 -32.15 -17.37 43.81
CA PHE A 5 -31.38 -18.31 43.00
C PHE A 5 -30.41 -17.54 42.09
N ARG A 6 -29.11 -17.78 42.29
CA ARG A 6 -28.00 -17.35 41.43
C ARG A 6 -27.45 -18.55 40.68
N SER A 7 -27.10 -18.27 39.43
CA SER A 7 -26.35 -19.03 38.42
C SER A 7 -25.44 -20.18 38.87
N LEU A 8 -25.56 -21.33 38.20
CA LEU A 8 -24.56 -22.39 38.14
C LEU A 8 -23.56 -22.10 36.99
N ARG A 9 -22.29 -21.85 37.34
CA ARG A 9 -21.13 -21.94 36.44
C ARG A 9 -20.44 -23.29 36.68
N ARG A 10 -20.19 -24.04 35.60
CA ARG A 10 -19.35 -25.26 35.61
C ARG A 10 -17.87 -24.87 35.59
N GLY A 11 -17.11 -25.34 36.58
CA GLY A 11 -15.67 -25.17 36.68
C GLY A 11 -14.91 -26.26 35.92
N TRP A 12 -13.77 -25.88 35.32
CA TRP A 12 -12.73 -26.78 34.83
C TRP A 12 -11.45 -26.50 35.63
N LEU A 13 -10.77 -27.59 36.01
CA LEU A 13 -9.58 -27.60 36.87
C LEU A 13 -8.36 -26.93 36.20
N LEU A 14 -7.64 -26.14 37.00
CA LEU A 14 -6.31 -25.59 36.72
C LEU A 14 -5.23 -26.58 37.16
N LEU A 15 -4.23 -26.81 36.30
CA LEU A 15 -2.91 -27.35 36.67
C LEU A 15 -1.82 -26.35 36.22
N PRO A 16 -0.71 -26.21 36.98
CA PRO A 16 0.17 -25.06 36.87
C PRO A 16 1.24 -25.16 35.78
N LEU A 17 1.60 -23.99 35.28
CA LEU A 17 2.62 -23.68 34.28
C LEU A 17 4.05 -23.81 34.82
N GLY A 18 4.94 -24.40 34.01
CA GLY A 18 6.40 -24.31 34.14
C GLY A 18 7.07 -23.96 32.81
N ARG A 19 7.90 -22.91 32.82
CA ARG A 19 8.76 -22.34 31.74
C ARG A 19 9.85 -23.36 31.29
N ARG A 20 10.50 -23.38 30.10
CA ARG A 20 10.97 -22.40 29.09
C ARG A 20 11.10 -23.10 27.70
N PRO A 21 11.22 -22.37 26.56
CA PRO A 21 11.43 -22.94 25.23
C PRO A 21 12.90 -23.00 24.80
N GLY A 22 13.32 -24.12 24.20
CA GLY A 22 14.60 -24.30 23.51
C GLY A 22 14.36 -24.58 22.02
N ARG A 23 15.00 -23.79 21.17
CA ARG A 23 15.03 -23.87 19.69
C ARG A 23 15.29 -25.28 19.18
N PHE A 24 14.52 -25.75 18.20
CA PHE A 24 14.96 -26.75 17.23
C PHE A 24 14.34 -26.48 15.84
N GLN A 25 15.21 -26.17 14.88
CA GLN A 25 14.97 -26.27 13.43
C GLN A 25 15.20 -27.72 12.99
N PRO A 26 14.46 -28.25 12.00
CA PRO A 26 14.92 -29.38 11.22
C PRO A 26 15.45 -28.91 9.86
N SER A 27 16.76 -29.02 9.66
CA SER A 27 17.42 -29.04 8.36
C SER A 27 17.72 -30.49 8.00
N PHE A 28 17.11 -31.02 6.94
CA PHE A 28 17.54 -32.27 6.31
C PHE A 28 17.62 -32.07 4.80
N GLN A 29 18.84 -32.14 4.28
CA GLN A 29 19.12 -32.58 2.92
C GLN A 29 20.29 -33.57 2.91
N PRO A 30 20.41 -34.38 1.85
CA PRO A 30 20.94 -35.75 1.91
C PRO A 30 22.29 -35.88 1.23
N SER A 31 23.09 -36.86 1.66
CA SER A 31 24.19 -37.40 0.85
C SER A 31 24.83 -38.61 1.53
N PHE A 32 24.61 -39.80 0.99
CA PHE A 32 25.52 -40.94 1.19
C PHE A 32 25.73 -41.67 -0.13
N LEU A 33 26.95 -41.56 -0.65
CA LEU A 33 27.51 -42.41 -1.68
C LEU A 33 28.89 -42.90 -1.19
N ARG A 34 29.00 -44.23 -1.10
CA ARG A 34 30.18 -45.12 -1.28
C ARG A 34 31.50 -44.87 -0.52
N GLN A 35 32.00 -45.94 0.13
CA GLN A 35 33.08 -46.81 -0.42
C GLN A 35 33.34 -48.07 0.46
N LEU A 36 33.77 -49.15 -0.19
CA LEU A 36 34.07 -50.52 0.32
C LEU A 36 35.38 -50.58 1.15
N PRO A 37 35.66 -51.69 1.87
CA PRO A 37 36.61 -52.67 1.29
C PRO A 37 36.33 -54.17 1.54
N SER A 38 36.92 -54.92 0.61
CA SER A 38 37.30 -56.34 0.50
C SER A 38 37.63 -57.18 1.74
N THR A 39 37.26 -58.46 1.68
CA THR A 39 38.16 -59.64 1.79
C THR A 39 37.50 -60.88 1.17
N VAL A 40 38.27 -61.63 0.38
CA VAL A 40 37.90 -62.92 -0.26
C VAL A 40 38.87 -63.97 0.27
N GLU A 41 38.35 -65.04 0.85
CA GLU A 41 39.07 -66.30 1.08
C GLU A 41 38.28 -67.44 0.44
N TRP A 42 38.99 -68.33 -0.25
CA TRP A 42 38.48 -69.59 -0.79
C TRP A 42 38.79 -70.73 0.20
N PRO A 43 37.95 -71.77 0.24
CA PRO A 43 38.50 -73.08 -0.10
C PRO A 43 37.62 -73.89 -1.07
N THR A 44 38.32 -74.62 -1.95
CA THR A 44 37.93 -75.87 -2.60
C THR A 44 37.39 -76.88 -1.57
N GLU A 45 36.48 -77.81 -1.83
CA GLU A 45 36.50 -78.82 -2.89
C GLU A 45 35.19 -79.65 -2.86
N SER A 46 34.96 -80.37 -3.95
CA SER A 46 34.24 -81.64 -4.07
C SER A 46 32.73 -81.64 -4.40
N SER A 47 32.47 -82.57 -5.31
CA SER A 47 31.28 -82.83 -6.10
C SER A 47 30.17 -83.52 -5.33
N HIS A 48 28.93 -83.08 -5.55
CA HIS A 48 27.81 -84.00 -5.83
C HIS A 48 26.78 -83.30 -6.72
N LYS A 49 26.64 -83.78 -7.96
CA LYS A 49 25.46 -83.56 -8.82
C LYS A 49 24.48 -84.69 -8.54
N SER A 50 23.26 -84.36 -8.15
CA SER A 50 22.04 -85.03 -8.64
C SER A 50 20.81 -84.39 -8.02
N ASP A 51 19.88 -84.04 -8.91
CA ASP A 51 18.44 -83.86 -8.72
C ASP A 51 17.95 -82.63 -7.95
N ASP A 52 17.77 -81.50 -8.66
CA ASP A 52 16.69 -80.58 -8.31
C ASP A 52 16.16 -79.67 -9.46
N ASP A 53 15.96 -80.21 -10.65
CA ASP A 53 15.30 -79.47 -11.76
C ASP A 53 13.78 -79.29 -11.52
N THR A 54 13.20 -79.96 -10.52
CA THR A 54 11.78 -79.82 -10.13
C THR A 54 11.51 -78.79 -9.03
N HIS A 55 12.39 -78.58 -8.02
CA HIS A 55 12.22 -77.42 -7.13
C HIS A 55 12.57 -76.10 -7.80
N ASN A 56 13.56 -76.06 -8.71
CA ASN A 56 14.03 -74.80 -9.28
C ASN A 56 12.96 -74.12 -10.17
N ASN A 57 12.13 -74.90 -10.89
CA ASN A 57 10.97 -74.38 -11.62
C ASN A 57 9.81 -73.98 -10.69
N GLN A 58 9.63 -74.68 -9.57
CA GLN A 58 8.60 -74.37 -8.59
C GLN A 58 8.96 -73.12 -7.76
N GLU A 59 10.23 -72.91 -7.45
CA GLU A 59 10.76 -71.70 -6.79
C GLU A 59 10.81 -70.52 -7.74
N ARG A 60 11.19 -70.70 -9.01
CA ARG A 60 11.08 -69.64 -10.05
C ARG A 60 9.63 -69.24 -10.31
N SER A 61 8.69 -70.17 -10.25
CA SER A 61 7.25 -69.90 -10.35
C SER A 61 6.70 -69.14 -9.13
N LYS A 62 7.11 -69.52 -7.91
CA LYS A 62 6.77 -68.80 -6.66
C LYS A 62 7.41 -67.42 -6.61
N PHE A 63 8.66 -67.29 -7.06
CA PHE A 63 9.37 -66.02 -7.18
C PHE A 63 8.77 -65.12 -8.27
N ALA A 64 8.43 -65.67 -9.44
CA ALA A 64 7.74 -64.92 -10.48
C ALA A 64 6.36 -64.45 -10.00
N ARG A 65 5.61 -65.28 -9.27
CA ARG A 65 4.35 -64.88 -8.63
C ARG A 65 4.55 -63.80 -7.57
N SER A 66 5.54 -63.93 -6.69
CA SER A 66 5.79 -62.92 -5.65
C SER A 66 6.29 -61.59 -6.22
N VAL A 67 7.08 -61.62 -7.30
CA VAL A 67 7.49 -60.43 -8.06
C VAL A 67 6.31 -59.83 -8.81
N LEU A 68 5.42 -60.65 -9.37
CA LEU A 68 4.19 -60.19 -10.03
C LEU A 68 3.18 -59.60 -9.04
N GLU A 69 3.04 -60.19 -7.86
CA GLU A 69 2.23 -59.68 -6.75
C GLU A 69 2.83 -58.38 -6.19
N GLY A 70 4.15 -58.33 -5.97
CA GLY A 70 4.83 -57.12 -5.53
C GLY A 70 4.75 -55.97 -6.55
N SER A 71 4.91 -56.28 -7.84
CA SER A 71 4.81 -55.29 -8.92
C SER A 71 3.37 -54.82 -9.16
N THR A 72 2.36 -55.68 -9.01
CA THR A 72 0.95 -55.28 -9.08
C THR A 72 0.55 -54.39 -7.91
N VAL A 73 0.98 -54.71 -6.68
CA VAL A 73 0.77 -53.84 -5.50
C VAL A 73 1.45 -52.48 -5.68
N ALA A 74 2.69 -52.47 -6.19
CA ALA A 74 3.39 -51.22 -6.51
C ALA A 74 2.66 -50.40 -7.58
N LEU A 75 2.16 -51.05 -8.63
CA LEU A 75 1.42 -50.39 -9.72
C LEU A 75 0.08 -49.83 -9.24
N ILE A 76 -0.67 -50.58 -8.42
CA ILE A 76 -1.92 -50.12 -7.80
C ILE A 76 -1.65 -48.93 -6.88
N SER A 77 -0.57 -48.98 -6.11
CA SER A 77 -0.17 -47.88 -5.22
C SER A 77 0.21 -46.63 -6.01
N LEU A 78 0.96 -46.79 -7.10
CA LEU A 78 1.34 -45.69 -7.99
C LEU A 78 0.13 -45.07 -8.69
N LEU A 79 -0.80 -45.91 -9.17
CA LEU A 79 -2.06 -45.46 -9.77
C LEU A 79 -2.94 -44.75 -8.74
N GLY A 80 -3.05 -45.28 -7.51
CA GLY A 80 -3.77 -44.66 -6.41
C GLY A 80 -3.20 -43.29 -6.04
N LEU A 81 -1.87 -43.17 -5.97
CA LEU A 81 -1.19 -41.89 -5.74
C LEU A 81 -1.40 -40.91 -6.90
N GLY A 82 -1.31 -41.38 -8.15
CA GLY A 82 -1.52 -40.55 -9.33
C GLY A 82 -2.96 -40.02 -9.43
N LEU A 83 -3.95 -40.89 -9.23
CA LEU A 83 -5.37 -40.50 -9.21
C LEU A 83 -5.70 -39.61 -8.02
N GLY A 84 -5.19 -39.93 -6.83
CA GLY A 84 -5.37 -39.12 -5.63
C GLY A 84 -4.79 -37.71 -5.79
N GLY A 85 -3.56 -37.60 -6.32
CA GLY A 85 -2.94 -36.33 -6.64
C GLY A 85 -3.70 -35.52 -7.68
N TYR A 86 -4.22 -36.17 -8.74
CA TYR A 86 -5.03 -35.50 -9.76
C TYR A 86 -6.36 -34.98 -9.19
N ALA A 87 -7.09 -35.82 -8.45
CA ALA A 87 -8.34 -35.44 -7.79
C ALA A 87 -8.13 -34.28 -6.80
N TYR A 88 -7.07 -34.35 -5.99
CA TYR A 88 -6.67 -33.27 -5.08
C TYR A 88 -6.38 -31.97 -5.85
N SER A 89 -5.64 -32.03 -6.96
CA SER A 89 -5.32 -30.85 -7.76
C SER A 89 -6.57 -30.16 -8.32
N LEU A 90 -7.55 -30.94 -8.81
CA LEU A 90 -8.82 -30.41 -9.28
C LEU A 90 -9.64 -29.79 -8.14
N PHE A 91 -9.74 -30.50 -7.01
CA PHE A 91 -10.42 -30.04 -5.81
C PHE A 91 -9.82 -28.73 -5.28
N TYR A 92 -8.49 -28.65 -5.20
CA TYR A 92 -7.77 -27.47 -4.75
C TYR A 92 -8.04 -26.27 -5.67
N LYS A 93 -7.89 -26.44 -6.99
CA LYS A 93 -8.18 -25.37 -7.97
C LYS A 93 -9.63 -24.88 -7.89
N SER A 94 -10.58 -25.79 -7.71
CA SER A 94 -12.00 -25.44 -7.54
C SER A 94 -12.22 -24.66 -6.23
N THR A 95 -11.62 -25.11 -5.14
CA THR A 95 -11.72 -24.49 -3.83
C THR A 95 -11.16 -23.07 -3.82
N VAL A 96 -9.98 -22.85 -4.39
CA VAL A 96 -9.37 -21.52 -4.52
C VAL A 96 -10.29 -20.56 -5.27
N ARG A 97 -10.86 -20.97 -6.42
CA ARG A 97 -11.79 -20.13 -7.17
C ARG A 97 -13.06 -19.80 -6.39
N ARG A 98 -13.58 -20.76 -5.62
CA ARG A 98 -14.75 -20.56 -4.78
C ARG A 98 -14.47 -19.61 -3.61
N LYS A 99 -13.29 -19.70 -2.99
CA LYS A 99 -12.87 -18.74 -1.94
C LYS A 99 -12.83 -17.31 -2.50
N ILE A 100 -12.16 -17.12 -3.64
CA ILE A 100 -12.14 -15.81 -4.31
C ILE A 100 -13.56 -15.34 -4.63
N GLU A 101 -14.41 -16.19 -5.20
CA GLU A 101 -15.80 -15.81 -5.49
C GLU A 101 -16.56 -15.37 -4.22
N ASN A 102 -16.41 -16.10 -3.13
CA ASN A 102 -17.01 -15.75 -1.84
C ASN A 102 -16.50 -14.40 -1.32
N ALA A 103 -15.25 -14.03 -1.60
CA ALA A 103 -14.68 -12.74 -1.22
C ALA A 103 -15.44 -11.54 -1.80
N PHE A 104 -16.08 -11.72 -2.95
CA PHE A 104 -16.89 -10.71 -3.65
C PHE A 104 -18.40 -10.89 -3.42
N SER A 105 -18.81 -11.78 -2.51
CA SER A 105 -20.22 -11.96 -2.16
C SER A 105 -20.67 -10.92 -1.12
N THR A 106 -21.99 -10.67 -1.07
CA THR A 106 -22.59 -9.72 -0.12
C THR A 106 -22.13 -9.97 1.31
N GLY A 107 -21.63 -8.93 1.97
CA GLY A 107 -21.23 -8.97 3.37
C GLY A 107 -19.87 -9.61 3.68
N TYR A 108 -18.98 -9.84 2.71
CA TYR A 108 -17.66 -10.48 2.94
C TYR A 108 -16.43 -9.57 2.81
N SER A 109 -16.55 -8.26 2.70
CA SER A 109 -15.36 -7.40 2.77
C SER A 109 -14.82 -7.39 4.21
N SER A 110 -13.73 -8.11 4.49
CA SER A 110 -13.12 -8.17 5.84
C SER A 110 -12.74 -6.79 6.38
N GLN A 111 -12.30 -5.89 5.50
CA GLN A 111 -11.94 -4.51 5.85
C GLN A 111 -13.15 -3.58 5.98
N GLU A 112 -14.16 -3.69 5.11
CA GLU A 112 -15.41 -2.93 5.32
C GLU A 112 -16.15 -3.48 6.54
N ARG A 113 -16.17 -4.79 6.81
CA ARG A 113 -16.65 -5.36 8.08
C ARG A 113 -15.85 -4.96 9.32
N VAL A 114 -14.62 -4.45 9.20
CA VAL A 114 -13.82 -3.94 10.33
C VAL A 114 -13.97 -2.42 10.45
N ALA A 115 -13.98 -1.70 9.34
CA ALA A 115 -14.24 -0.27 9.26
C ALA A 115 -15.68 0.05 9.70
N LEU A 116 -16.66 -0.68 9.16
CA LEU A 116 -18.04 -0.77 9.65
C LEU A 116 -18.13 -1.68 10.89
N GLY A 117 -17.14 -2.51 11.19
CA GLY A 117 -17.11 -3.39 12.38
C GLY A 117 -16.92 -2.70 13.71
N ARG A 118 -16.26 -1.53 13.70
CA ARG A 118 -16.36 -0.57 14.81
C ARG A 118 -17.81 -0.13 15.09
N ILE A 119 -18.74 -0.38 14.15
CA ILE A 119 -20.17 -0.09 14.25
C ILE A 119 -20.99 -1.37 14.58
N ALA A 120 -20.50 -2.58 14.28
CA ALA A 120 -21.37 -3.73 14.01
C ALA A 120 -21.37 -4.92 14.99
N TYR A 121 -20.43 -5.06 15.94
CA TYR A 121 -20.50 -6.21 16.86
C TYR A 121 -21.52 -6.00 17.99
N GLY A 122 -22.75 -6.49 17.79
CA GLY A 122 -23.78 -6.64 18.83
C GLY A 122 -24.66 -5.41 19.08
N THR A 123 -24.65 -4.44 18.17
CA THR A 123 -25.43 -3.20 18.29
C THR A 123 -26.77 -3.33 17.57
N GLU A 124 -27.85 -2.86 18.20
CA GLU A 124 -29.18 -2.77 17.59
C GLU A 124 -29.16 -1.94 16.28
N PRO A 125 -29.98 -2.28 15.27
CA PRO A 125 -29.97 -1.62 13.95
C PRO A 125 -30.15 -0.09 14.02
N ASP A 126 -30.94 0.42 14.98
CA ASP A 126 -31.17 1.87 15.14
C ASP A 126 -29.91 2.62 15.57
N LYS A 127 -29.12 2.03 16.47
CA LYS A 127 -27.84 2.60 16.92
C LYS A 127 -26.77 2.52 15.83
N MET A 128 -26.84 1.53 14.93
CA MET A 128 -25.96 1.48 13.76
C MET A 128 -26.22 2.66 12.82
N GLN A 129 -27.49 2.97 12.56
CA GLN A 129 -27.86 4.10 11.72
C GLN A 129 -27.40 5.44 12.33
N GLU A 130 -27.52 5.59 13.65
CA GLU A 130 -27.03 6.79 14.35
C GLU A 130 -25.51 6.97 14.21
N ILE A 131 -24.72 5.89 14.31
CA ILE A 131 -23.26 5.94 14.15
C ILE A 131 -22.88 6.29 12.71
N VAL A 132 -23.58 5.70 11.73
CA VAL A 132 -23.38 6.01 10.31
C VAL A 132 -23.70 7.48 10.04
N ASP A 133 -24.83 7.98 10.52
CA ASP A 133 -25.21 9.39 10.38
C ASP A 133 -24.20 10.34 11.04
N LYS A 134 -23.57 9.92 12.15
CA LYS A 134 -22.52 10.67 12.83
C LYS A 134 -21.21 10.70 12.06
N GLU A 135 -20.89 9.65 11.31
CA GLU A 135 -19.65 9.54 10.52
C GLU A 135 -19.79 10.17 9.13
N PHE A 136 -20.95 10.04 8.48
CA PHE A 136 -21.23 10.54 7.12
C PHE A 136 -22.20 11.72 7.13
N TRP A 137 -21.87 12.77 7.91
CA TRP A 137 -22.77 13.91 8.12
C TRP A 137 -22.66 15.02 7.07
N VAL A 138 -21.59 15.04 6.27
CA VAL A 138 -21.39 16.06 5.22
C VAL A 138 -21.69 15.49 3.84
N PRO A 139 -22.66 16.04 3.09
CA PRO A 139 -22.92 15.61 1.73
C PRO A 139 -21.78 16.03 0.79
N ARG A 140 -21.50 15.20 -0.21
CA ARG A 140 -20.44 15.38 -1.20
C ARG A 140 -21.01 15.38 -2.60
N ALA A 141 -20.54 16.30 -3.44
CA ALA A 141 -20.97 16.37 -4.84
C ALA A 141 -20.51 15.14 -5.63
N GLU A 142 -19.36 14.59 -5.26
CA GLU A 142 -18.73 13.44 -5.91
C GLU A 142 -19.39 12.10 -5.54
N GLN A 143 -20.26 12.08 -4.52
CA GLN A 143 -20.82 10.85 -3.97
C GLN A 143 -21.62 10.07 -5.02
N GLU A 144 -22.42 10.75 -5.85
CA GLU A 144 -23.21 10.10 -6.91
C GLU A 144 -22.30 9.39 -7.93
N THR A 145 -21.20 10.03 -8.33
CA THR A 145 -20.24 9.42 -9.25
C THR A 145 -19.54 8.22 -8.62
N VAL A 146 -19.16 8.32 -7.34
CA VAL A 146 -18.54 7.20 -6.61
C VAL A 146 -19.55 6.05 -6.41
N ASP A 147 -20.81 6.34 -6.11
CA ASP A 147 -21.88 5.35 -6.00
C ASP A 147 -22.06 4.58 -7.33
N ASP A 148 -22.01 5.27 -8.47
CA ASP A 148 -22.15 4.68 -9.80
C ASP A 148 -20.94 3.80 -10.18
N ILE A 149 -19.72 4.21 -9.78
CA ILE A 149 -18.50 3.40 -9.92
C ILE A 149 -18.62 2.13 -9.08
N VAL A 150 -18.94 2.27 -7.78
CA VAL A 150 -18.96 1.15 -6.83
C VAL A 150 -20.08 0.15 -7.12
N SER A 151 -21.23 0.64 -7.59
CA SER A 151 -22.36 -0.22 -8.01
C SER A 151 -22.14 -0.95 -9.34
N GLY A 152 -21.05 -0.64 -10.06
CA GLY A 152 -20.73 -1.24 -11.35
C GLY A 152 -21.62 -0.77 -12.50
N LYS A 153 -22.28 0.39 -12.35
CA LYS A 153 -23.00 1.05 -13.46
C LYS A 153 -22.01 1.59 -14.47
N THR A 154 -20.92 2.21 -14.00
CA THR A 154 -19.86 2.70 -14.87
C THR A 154 -18.95 1.55 -15.30
N ARG A 155 -18.62 1.49 -16.60
CA ARG A 155 -17.91 0.39 -17.25
C ARG A 155 -16.76 0.90 -18.11
N GLY A 156 -15.83 0.03 -18.48
CA GLY A 156 -14.77 0.34 -19.43
C GLY A 156 -13.63 1.21 -18.90
N LYS A 157 -13.62 1.54 -17.60
CA LYS A 157 -12.64 2.46 -17.00
C LYS A 157 -12.12 1.93 -15.67
N TYR A 158 -10.92 2.38 -15.30
CA TYR A 158 -10.40 2.29 -13.94
C TYR A 158 -10.10 3.70 -13.43
N TYR A 159 -10.02 3.86 -12.11
CA TYR A 159 -10.05 5.18 -11.49
C TYR A 159 -8.84 5.43 -10.61
N LEU A 160 -8.35 6.67 -10.65
CA LEU A 160 -7.44 7.22 -9.65
C LEU A 160 -8.16 8.36 -8.92
N ILE A 161 -8.53 8.13 -7.67
CA ILE A 161 -9.10 9.15 -6.78
C ILE A 161 -7.94 9.80 -6.03
N ILE A 162 -7.61 11.03 -6.39
CA ILE A 162 -6.52 11.81 -5.80
C ILE A 162 -7.09 12.99 -5.01
N GLY A 163 -6.35 13.48 -4.02
CA GLY A 163 -6.68 14.68 -3.24
C GLY A 163 -5.91 14.66 -1.93
N GLU A 164 -6.01 15.69 -1.11
CA GLU A 164 -5.18 15.78 0.09
C GLU A 164 -5.52 14.72 1.14
N ARG A 165 -4.58 14.53 2.06
CA ARG A 165 -4.81 13.74 3.26
C ARG A 165 -5.98 14.33 4.04
N GLY A 166 -6.95 13.46 4.35
CA GLY A 166 -8.10 13.84 5.16
C GLY A 166 -9.23 14.57 4.42
N THR A 167 -9.23 14.60 3.08
CA THR A 167 -10.36 15.11 2.28
C THR A 167 -11.55 14.16 2.23
N GLY A 168 -11.43 12.91 2.68
CA GLY A 168 -12.57 11.98 2.78
C GLY A 168 -12.71 10.96 1.65
N LYS A 169 -11.68 10.75 0.82
CA LYS A 169 -11.67 9.73 -0.26
C LYS A 169 -12.14 8.34 0.20
N ARG A 170 -11.59 7.87 1.33
CA ARG A 170 -11.99 6.58 1.94
C ARG A 170 -13.45 6.60 2.42
N ALA A 171 -13.92 7.73 2.95
CA ALA A 171 -15.30 7.86 3.42
C ALA A 171 -16.29 7.76 2.25
N LEU A 172 -16.02 8.44 1.14
CA LEU A 172 -16.81 8.33 -0.10
C LEU A 172 -16.98 6.86 -0.56
N LEU A 173 -15.86 6.13 -0.58
CA LEU A 173 -15.85 4.71 -0.98
C LEU A 173 -16.61 3.82 -0.01
N LEU A 174 -16.42 3.99 1.29
CA LEU A 174 -17.12 3.20 2.31
C LEU A 174 -18.64 3.46 2.30
N GLU A 175 -19.06 4.70 2.09
CA GLU A 175 -20.49 5.03 1.98
C GLU A 175 -21.12 4.35 0.76
N ALA A 176 -20.44 4.39 -0.38
CA ALA A 176 -20.88 3.75 -1.62
C ALA A 176 -20.93 2.21 -1.49
N MET A 177 -19.92 1.61 -0.84
CA MET A 177 -19.88 0.16 -0.55
C MET A 177 -21.03 -0.27 0.34
N ARG A 178 -21.37 0.53 1.36
CA ARG A 178 -22.52 0.30 2.24
C ARG A 178 -23.83 0.27 1.47
N LYS A 179 -24.03 1.17 0.49
CA LYS A 179 -25.25 1.21 -0.35
C LYS A 179 -25.44 -0.05 -1.17
N VAL A 180 -24.35 -0.75 -1.52
CA VAL A 180 -24.38 -2.04 -2.24
C VAL A 180 -24.17 -3.25 -1.34
N ASN A 181 -24.10 -3.07 -0.02
CA ASN A 181 -23.84 -4.12 0.98
C ASN A 181 -22.58 -4.95 0.66
N GLY A 182 -21.54 -4.30 0.15
CA GLY A 182 -20.29 -4.92 -0.27
C GLY A 182 -20.40 -5.90 -1.45
N ASP A 183 -21.53 -5.96 -2.16
CA ASP A 183 -21.73 -6.90 -3.26
C ASP A 183 -20.75 -6.63 -4.41
N GLY A 184 -19.87 -7.60 -4.70
CA GLY A 184 -18.90 -7.50 -5.79
C GLY A 184 -17.73 -6.59 -5.51
N VAL A 185 -17.47 -6.25 -4.24
CA VAL A 185 -16.39 -5.35 -3.87
C VAL A 185 -15.33 -6.07 -3.04
N ALA A 186 -14.07 -5.95 -3.46
CA ALA A 186 -12.91 -6.24 -2.63
C ALA A 186 -12.12 -4.96 -2.37
N MET A 187 -11.64 -4.77 -1.13
CA MET A 187 -10.87 -3.60 -0.73
C MET A 187 -9.63 -4.02 0.05
N LEU A 188 -8.48 -3.43 -0.30
CA LEU A 188 -7.24 -3.55 0.45
C LEU A 188 -6.59 -2.18 0.69
N GLU A 189 -5.74 -2.11 1.71
CA GLU A 189 -4.86 -0.97 1.96
C GLU A 189 -3.45 -1.29 1.44
N ALA A 190 -2.91 -0.45 0.56
CA ALA A 190 -1.55 -0.58 0.08
C ALA A 190 -0.52 -0.42 1.21
N HIS A 191 0.69 -0.91 0.95
CA HIS A 191 1.79 -0.91 1.89
C HIS A 191 3.10 -0.82 1.13
N SER A 192 4.13 -0.26 1.77
CA SER A 192 5.47 -0.12 1.19
C SER A 192 6.18 -1.47 1.02
N GLU A 193 6.06 -2.35 2.00
CA GLU A 193 6.61 -3.70 1.97
C GLU A 193 5.74 -4.65 1.10
N LEU A 194 6.36 -5.29 0.09
CA LEU A 194 5.68 -6.18 -0.85
C LEU A 194 5.04 -7.40 -0.18
N GLU A 195 5.69 -7.97 0.85
CA GLU A 195 5.16 -9.12 1.58
C GLU A 195 3.85 -8.77 2.29
N VAL A 196 3.80 -7.59 2.91
CA VAL A 196 2.59 -7.10 3.58
C VAL A 196 1.50 -6.80 2.56
N PHE A 197 1.87 -6.21 1.41
CA PHE A 197 0.92 -6.01 0.30
C PHE A 197 0.34 -7.35 -0.18
N ARG A 198 1.20 -8.35 -0.42
CA ARG A 198 0.82 -9.71 -0.82
C ARG A 198 -0.19 -10.30 0.17
N THR A 199 0.11 -10.29 1.47
CA THR A 199 -0.80 -10.81 2.51
C THR A 199 -2.14 -10.05 2.53
N ARG A 200 -2.13 -8.72 2.37
CA ARG A 200 -3.36 -7.91 2.37
C ARG A 200 -4.21 -8.17 1.12
N LEU A 201 -3.59 -8.31 -0.05
CA LEU A 201 -4.26 -8.73 -1.27
C LEU A 201 -4.91 -10.09 -1.07
N GLY A 202 -4.15 -11.08 -0.60
CA GLY A 202 -4.67 -12.42 -0.29
C GLY A 202 -5.90 -12.38 0.62
N LYS A 203 -5.85 -11.62 1.72
CA LYS A 203 -7.01 -11.44 2.62
C LYS A 203 -8.20 -10.74 1.96
N ALA A 204 -7.96 -9.78 1.07
CA ALA A 204 -9.04 -9.04 0.41
C ALA A 204 -9.79 -9.88 -0.61
N ILE A 205 -9.11 -10.85 -1.26
CA ILE A 205 -9.70 -11.73 -2.26
C ILE A 205 -9.81 -13.19 -1.78
N ASP A 206 -9.65 -13.46 -0.49
CA ASP A 206 -9.64 -14.81 0.12
C ASP A 206 -8.74 -15.81 -0.64
N TYR A 207 -7.51 -15.39 -0.94
CA TYR A 207 -6.48 -16.17 -1.62
C TYR A 207 -5.32 -16.49 -0.69
N GLU A 208 -5.06 -17.79 -0.50
CA GLU A 208 -3.91 -18.30 0.24
C GLU A 208 -2.78 -18.63 -0.74
N PHE A 209 -1.59 -18.09 -0.47
CA PHE A 209 -0.40 -18.24 -1.32
C PHE A 209 0.29 -19.60 -1.14
N HIS A 210 -0.47 -20.68 -1.32
CA HIS A 210 -0.01 -22.07 -1.29
C HIS A 210 0.52 -22.57 0.07
N GLU A 211 0.31 -21.82 1.16
CA GLU A 211 0.55 -22.27 2.54
C GLU A 211 -0.14 -23.62 2.83
N ASP A 212 -1.30 -23.86 2.19
CA ASP A 212 -2.09 -25.09 2.32
C ASP A 212 -1.91 -26.10 1.15
N TYR A 213 -0.98 -25.86 0.21
CA TYR A 213 -0.84 -26.75 -0.95
C TYR A 213 0.00 -28.00 -0.64
N ILE A 214 -0.68 -29.10 -0.31
CA ILE A 214 -0.06 -30.41 -0.02
C ILE A 214 0.21 -31.25 -1.30
N GLY A 215 0.47 -30.61 -2.45
CA GLY A 215 0.76 -31.35 -3.69
C GLY A 215 2.12 -32.06 -3.69
N GLY A 216 3.05 -31.62 -2.82
CA GLY A 216 4.36 -32.24 -2.64
C GLY A 216 4.28 -33.71 -2.21
N LEU A 217 3.24 -34.11 -1.46
CA LEU A 217 3.02 -35.52 -1.07
C LEU A 217 2.73 -36.44 -2.28
N PHE A 218 2.26 -35.88 -3.39
CA PHE A 218 1.94 -36.62 -4.61
C PHE A 218 2.99 -36.45 -5.70
N SER A 219 4.18 -35.93 -5.38
CA SER A 219 5.20 -35.54 -6.37
C SER A 219 4.70 -34.53 -7.41
N ILE A 220 3.57 -33.86 -7.14
CA ILE A 220 3.06 -32.75 -7.97
C ILE A 220 3.79 -31.52 -7.48
N ARG A 221 4.72 -31.02 -8.30
CA ARG A 221 5.45 -29.78 -7.99
C ARG A 221 4.44 -28.67 -7.73
N GLY A 222 4.51 -28.11 -6.52
CA GLY A 222 3.89 -26.82 -6.24
C GLY A 222 4.56 -25.73 -7.09
N PRO A 223 3.93 -24.55 -7.19
CA PRO A 223 4.64 -23.37 -7.66
C PRO A 223 5.94 -23.22 -6.85
N ARG A 224 7.06 -23.01 -7.54
CA ARG A 224 8.38 -22.76 -6.91
C ARG A 224 8.29 -21.57 -5.95
N ASP A 225 9.18 -21.55 -4.94
CA ASP A 225 9.48 -20.38 -4.11
C ASP A 225 9.50 -19.14 -4.99
N SER A 226 8.46 -18.34 -4.86
CA SER A 226 8.18 -17.19 -5.70
C SER A 226 8.50 -15.93 -4.93
N THR A 227 8.96 -14.92 -5.67
CA THR A 227 8.99 -13.57 -5.12
C THR A 227 7.56 -13.10 -4.83
N PRO A 228 7.36 -12.18 -3.86
CA PRO A 228 6.04 -11.66 -3.52
C PRO A 228 5.29 -11.09 -4.74
N LEU A 229 6.04 -10.49 -5.66
CA LEU A 229 5.53 -9.93 -6.90
C LEU A 229 4.90 -10.99 -7.82
N LEU A 230 5.57 -12.13 -8.01
CA LEU A 230 5.03 -13.25 -8.80
C LEU A 230 3.79 -13.86 -8.15
N ASP A 231 3.74 -13.88 -6.82
CA ASP A 231 2.58 -14.36 -6.08
C ASP A 231 1.38 -13.43 -6.22
N ILE A 232 1.59 -12.12 -6.10
CA ILE A 232 0.58 -11.10 -6.40
C ILE A 232 0.04 -11.32 -7.81
N GLU A 233 0.92 -11.45 -8.81
CA GLU A 233 0.52 -11.67 -10.20
C GLU A 233 -0.28 -12.98 -10.38
N ARG A 234 0.08 -14.07 -9.70
CA ARG A 234 -0.70 -15.33 -9.72
C ARG A 234 -2.07 -15.15 -9.08
N ALA A 235 -2.18 -14.42 -7.98
CA ALA A 235 -3.44 -14.13 -7.31
C ALA A 235 -4.37 -13.31 -8.23
N LEU A 236 -3.84 -12.27 -8.88
CA LEU A 236 -4.57 -11.46 -9.86
C LEU A 236 -5.03 -12.30 -11.07
N ASN A 237 -4.21 -13.25 -11.54
CA ASN A 237 -4.59 -14.20 -12.58
C ASN A 237 -5.75 -15.13 -12.18
N GLN A 238 -5.83 -15.55 -10.91
CA GLN A 238 -6.97 -16.35 -10.43
C GLN A 238 -8.22 -15.49 -10.27
N LEU A 239 -8.06 -14.26 -9.79
CA LEU A 239 -9.14 -13.27 -9.74
C LEU A 239 -9.74 -13.03 -11.12
N GLU A 240 -8.92 -12.88 -12.16
CA GLU A 240 -9.40 -12.68 -13.54
C GLU A 240 -10.29 -13.83 -14.03
N LYS A 241 -9.91 -15.08 -13.72
CA LYS A 241 -10.72 -16.28 -14.06
C LYS A 241 -12.06 -16.27 -13.34
N VAL A 242 -12.08 -15.83 -12.08
CA VAL A 242 -13.30 -15.70 -11.29
C VAL A 242 -14.15 -14.55 -11.81
N ALA A 243 -13.55 -13.41 -12.14
CA ALA A 243 -14.21 -12.24 -12.72
C ALA A 243 -14.92 -12.60 -14.03
N LEU A 244 -14.29 -13.39 -14.92
CA LEU A 244 -14.92 -13.91 -16.13
C LEU A 244 -16.18 -14.74 -15.84
N SER A 245 -16.12 -15.62 -14.84
CA SER A 245 -17.25 -16.46 -14.43
C SER A 245 -18.37 -15.64 -13.76
N MET A 246 -17.99 -14.71 -12.88
CA MET A 246 -18.92 -13.84 -12.18
C MET A 246 -19.58 -12.84 -13.12
N ARG A 247 -18.86 -12.31 -14.11
CA ARG A 247 -19.41 -11.37 -15.10
C ARG A 247 -20.56 -12.00 -15.89
N LYS A 248 -20.43 -13.26 -16.31
CA LYS A 248 -21.50 -14.00 -17.00
C LYS A 248 -22.75 -14.18 -16.14
N ARG A 249 -22.60 -14.30 -14.82
CA ARG A 249 -23.72 -14.52 -13.87
C ARG A 249 -24.35 -13.23 -13.36
N ARG A 250 -23.54 -12.21 -13.07
CA ARG A 250 -23.94 -10.93 -12.47
C ARG A 250 -24.29 -9.86 -13.50
N GLY A 251 -23.73 -9.93 -14.71
CA GLY A 251 -23.92 -8.92 -15.76
C GLY A 251 -23.23 -7.57 -15.51
N LYS A 252 -22.41 -7.46 -14.46
CA LYS A 252 -21.65 -6.26 -14.06
C LYS A 252 -20.21 -6.63 -13.66
N PRO A 253 -19.25 -5.69 -13.72
CA PRO A 253 -17.86 -5.96 -13.35
C PRO A 253 -17.75 -6.14 -11.83
N LEU A 254 -16.68 -6.81 -11.38
CA LEU A 254 -16.26 -6.74 -9.98
C LEU A 254 -15.57 -5.40 -9.71
N LEU A 255 -15.48 -5.01 -8.44
CA LEU A 255 -14.77 -3.81 -8.01
C LEU A 255 -13.57 -4.20 -7.13
N MET A 256 -12.39 -3.69 -7.44
CA MET A 256 -11.21 -3.81 -6.60
C MET A 256 -10.71 -2.43 -6.19
N VAL A 257 -10.79 -2.13 -4.89
CA VAL A 257 -10.34 -0.85 -4.31
C VAL A 257 -8.97 -1.05 -3.68
N ILE A 258 -7.96 -0.35 -4.19
CA ILE A 258 -6.62 -0.29 -3.59
C ILE A 258 -6.43 1.08 -2.95
N ASN A 259 -6.57 1.11 -1.64
CA ASN A 259 -6.52 2.34 -0.87
C ASN A 259 -5.07 2.78 -0.57
N ASN A 260 -4.78 4.07 -0.60
CA ASN A 260 -3.48 4.69 -0.31
C ASN A 260 -2.32 4.16 -1.16
N ILE A 261 -2.49 4.10 -2.49
CA ILE A 261 -1.48 3.53 -3.40
C ILE A 261 -0.13 4.27 -3.34
N HIS A 262 -0.10 5.54 -2.95
CA HIS A 262 1.13 6.30 -2.68
C HIS A 262 2.03 5.70 -1.59
N LEU A 263 1.54 4.76 -0.78
CA LEU A 263 2.39 4.05 0.19
C LEU A 263 3.32 3.03 -0.47
N CYS A 264 3.07 2.63 -1.72
CA CYS A 264 4.06 1.91 -2.52
C CYS A 264 5.26 2.85 -2.70
N LYS A 265 6.45 2.43 -2.27
CA LYS A 265 7.63 3.28 -2.36
C LYS A 265 7.95 3.58 -3.82
N ASP A 266 8.52 4.74 -4.08
CA ASP A 266 9.13 5.05 -5.38
C ASP A 266 10.52 4.41 -5.52
N ASP A 267 10.65 3.14 -5.13
CA ASP A 267 11.81 2.27 -5.33
C ASP A 267 11.51 1.23 -6.42
N ASP A 268 12.52 0.45 -6.82
CA ASP A 268 12.37 -0.51 -7.92
C ASP A 268 11.20 -1.49 -7.68
N GLN A 269 11.07 -2.01 -6.46
CA GLN A 269 10.02 -2.97 -6.10
C GLN A 269 8.61 -2.36 -6.12
N GLY A 270 8.46 -1.15 -5.56
CA GLY A 270 7.19 -0.44 -5.57
C GLY A 270 6.79 0.00 -6.98
N ARG A 271 7.76 0.40 -7.81
CA ARG A 271 7.54 0.73 -9.23
C ARG A 271 7.09 -0.48 -10.04
N ASP A 272 7.69 -1.65 -9.81
CA ASP A 272 7.28 -2.90 -10.46
C ASP A 272 5.87 -3.32 -10.04
N LEU A 273 5.53 -3.18 -8.76
CA LEU A 273 4.18 -3.45 -8.26
C LEU A 273 3.15 -2.51 -8.89
N MET A 274 3.43 -1.20 -8.92
CA MET A 274 2.57 -0.21 -9.55
C MET A 274 2.30 -0.52 -11.01
N GLU A 275 3.34 -0.95 -11.74
CA GLU A 275 3.22 -1.33 -13.14
C GLU A 275 2.33 -2.55 -13.34
N ILE A 276 2.51 -3.62 -12.55
CA ILE A 276 1.65 -4.81 -12.61
C ILE A 276 0.19 -4.45 -12.32
N LEU A 277 -0.05 -3.66 -11.27
CA LEU A 277 -1.40 -3.24 -10.91
C LEU A 277 -2.05 -2.39 -12.01
N GLN A 278 -1.29 -1.48 -12.63
CA GLN A 278 -1.78 -0.66 -13.73
C GLN A 278 -2.07 -1.49 -14.98
N GLN A 279 -1.16 -2.36 -15.40
CA GLN A 279 -1.37 -3.25 -16.54
C GLN A 279 -2.62 -4.12 -16.36
N ARG A 280 -2.83 -4.65 -15.15
CA ARG A 280 -4.05 -5.40 -14.81
C ARG A 280 -5.30 -4.53 -14.86
N ALA A 281 -5.24 -3.32 -14.33
CA ALA A 281 -6.36 -2.37 -14.37
C ALA A 281 -6.75 -2.01 -15.82
N GLU A 282 -5.78 -1.83 -16.71
CA GLU A 282 -6.02 -1.57 -18.14
C GLU A 282 -6.69 -2.75 -18.84
N ILE A 283 -6.19 -3.96 -18.64
CA ILE A 283 -6.75 -5.18 -19.24
C ILE A 283 -8.16 -5.44 -18.70
N TRP A 284 -8.38 -5.30 -17.40
CA TRP A 284 -9.67 -5.61 -16.77
C TRP A 284 -10.74 -4.58 -17.07
N SER A 285 -10.39 -3.30 -17.13
CA SER A 285 -11.33 -2.24 -17.50
C SER A 285 -11.76 -2.38 -18.95
N SER A 286 -10.82 -2.63 -19.88
CA SER A 286 -11.10 -2.85 -21.31
C SER A 286 -12.07 -4.01 -21.57
N ASN A 287 -12.00 -5.06 -20.76
CA ASN A 287 -12.86 -6.25 -20.87
C ASN A 287 -14.10 -6.22 -19.95
N GLU A 288 -14.32 -5.12 -19.22
CA GLU A 288 -15.38 -4.95 -18.23
C GLU A 288 -15.46 -6.09 -17.19
N LEU A 289 -14.31 -6.62 -16.78
CA LEU A 289 -14.22 -7.72 -15.81
C LEU A 289 -14.10 -7.20 -14.39
N VAL A 290 -13.17 -6.29 -14.17
CA VAL A 290 -12.88 -5.68 -12.87
C VAL A 290 -12.65 -4.19 -13.08
N THR A 291 -13.39 -3.36 -12.35
CA THR A 291 -13.12 -1.94 -12.21
C THR A 291 -12.16 -1.75 -11.05
N VAL A 292 -10.96 -1.25 -11.32
CA VAL A 292 -9.96 -0.96 -10.29
C VAL A 292 -10.09 0.50 -9.85
N VAL A 293 -10.06 0.74 -8.55
CA VAL A 293 -10.05 2.09 -7.97
C VAL A 293 -8.82 2.24 -7.11
N PHE A 294 -7.87 3.05 -7.57
CA PHE A 294 -6.74 3.51 -6.78
C PHE A 294 -7.15 4.77 -6.01
N THR A 295 -6.71 4.90 -4.77
CA THR A 295 -6.77 6.19 -4.06
C THR A 295 -5.37 6.66 -3.71
N SER A 296 -5.13 7.95 -3.80
CA SER A 296 -3.84 8.55 -3.48
C SER A 296 -3.98 9.89 -2.77
N ASP A 297 -3.01 10.18 -1.90
CA ASP A 297 -2.85 11.46 -1.24
C ASP A 297 -1.76 12.31 -1.92
N GLU A 298 -0.91 11.68 -2.76
CA GLU A 298 0.30 12.29 -3.30
C GLU A 298 0.32 12.29 -4.83
N HIS A 299 0.86 13.36 -5.42
CA HIS A 299 0.83 13.60 -6.86
C HIS A 299 1.74 12.69 -7.67
N TRP A 300 2.84 12.18 -7.09
CA TRP A 300 3.78 11.32 -7.82
C TRP A 300 3.11 10.07 -8.39
N THR A 301 2.06 9.57 -7.73
CA THR A 301 1.25 8.45 -8.21
C THR A 301 0.60 8.75 -9.56
N LEU A 302 0.09 9.98 -9.73
CA LEU A 302 -0.48 10.43 -10.99
C LEU A 302 0.60 10.55 -12.06
N GLU A 303 1.75 11.17 -11.76
CA GLU A 303 2.89 11.26 -12.68
C GLU A 303 3.36 9.88 -13.17
N ARG A 304 3.39 8.88 -12.28
CA ARG A 304 3.81 7.50 -12.59
C ARG A 304 2.80 6.76 -13.48
N LEU A 305 1.50 6.99 -13.29
CA LEU A 305 0.44 6.26 -13.97
C LEU A 305 0.08 6.89 -15.34
N ILE A 306 0.16 8.21 -15.50
CA ILE A 306 -0.20 8.91 -16.75
C ILE A 306 0.42 8.29 -18.03
N PRO A 307 1.72 7.94 -18.08
CA PRO A 307 2.35 7.47 -19.31
C PRO A 307 1.72 6.20 -19.93
N HIS A 308 1.05 5.38 -19.12
CA HIS A 308 0.41 4.14 -19.56
C HIS A 308 -1.11 4.15 -19.37
N ALA A 309 -1.71 5.31 -19.16
CA ALA A 309 -3.13 5.48 -18.87
C ALA A 309 -3.95 5.66 -20.16
N THR A 310 -4.52 4.58 -20.68
CA THR A 310 -5.50 4.57 -21.77
C THR A 310 -6.93 4.68 -21.23
N ASN A 311 -7.28 3.86 -20.23
CA ASN A 311 -8.64 3.81 -19.67
C ASN A 311 -8.76 4.42 -18.26
N MET A 312 -7.71 5.12 -17.80
CA MET A 312 -7.71 5.75 -16.48
C MET A 312 -8.58 6.99 -16.46
N HIS A 313 -9.42 7.12 -15.44
CA HIS A 313 -10.10 8.37 -15.11
C HIS A 313 -9.63 8.91 -13.77
N VAL A 314 -9.22 10.18 -13.76
CA VAL A 314 -8.72 10.84 -12.55
C VAL A 314 -9.84 11.64 -11.93
N MET A 315 -10.12 11.38 -10.66
CA MET A 315 -11.09 12.12 -9.85
C MET A 315 -10.32 12.89 -8.77
N ASN A 316 -10.40 14.22 -8.82
CA ASN A 316 -9.75 15.07 -7.81
C ASN A 316 -10.75 15.46 -6.72
N ILE A 317 -10.54 14.97 -5.50
CA ILE A 317 -11.37 15.23 -4.33
C ILE A 317 -10.77 16.39 -3.54
N ARG A 318 -11.45 17.53 -3.59
CA ARG A 318 -11.04 18.76 -2.90
C ARG A 318 -11.76 18.93 -1.55
N ASP A 319 -11.36 19.97 -0.84
CA ASP A 319 -12.04 20.46 0.35
C ASP A 319 -13.49 20.88 0.04
N ILE A 320 -14.36 20.73 1.05
CA ILE A 320 -15.79 21.00 0.93
C ILE A 320 -16.03 22.52 0.85
N ARG A 321 -16.97 22.93 0.00
CA ARG A 321 -17.34 24.34 -0.14
C ARG A 321 -17.96 24.91 1.14
N LYS A 322 -17.75 26.22 1.36
CA LYS A 322 -18.20 26.98 2.54
C LYS A 322 -19.70 26.81 2.84
N ASP A 323 -20.54 26.94 1.81
CA ASP A 323 -22.00 26.84 1.91
C ASP A 323 -22.44 25.49 2.50
N VAL A 324 -21.85 24.40 2.00
CA VAL A 324 -22.15 23.04 2.44
C VAL A 324 -21.64 22.79 3.86
N VAL A 325 -20.43 23.28 4.19
CA VAL A 325 -19.84 23.11 5.52
C VAL A 325 -20.68 23.80 6.59
N ILE A 326 -21.07 25.05 6.37
CA ILE A 326 -21.84 25.85 7.34
C ILE A 326 -23.20 25.18 7.63
N ASP A 327 -23.92 24.78 6.58
CA ASP A 327 -25.21 24.11 6.72
C ASP A 327 -25.07 22.76 7.43
N ALA A 328 -24.08 21.96 7.05
CA ALA A 328 -23.83 20.65 7.65
C ALA A 328 -23.44 20.78 9.14
N LEU A 329 -22.56 21.73 9.50
CA LEU A 329 -22.12 21.93 10.89
C LEU A 329 -23.29 22.39 11.76
N LYS A 330 -24.11 23.31 11.25
CA LYS A 330 -25.31 23.79 11.94
C LYS A 330 -26.27 22.64 12.23
N LYS A 331 -26.54 21.78 11.24
CA LYS A 331 -27.39 20.59 11.39
C LYS A 331 -26.80 19.58 12.37
N TYR A 332 -25.49 19.31 12.28
CA TYR A 332 -24.80 18.38 13.17
C TYR A 332 -24.89 18.82 14.63
N ARG A 333 -24.59 20.09 14.90
CA ARG A 333 -24.61 20.69 16.24
C ARG A 333 -26.02 20.72 16.84
N ALA A 334 -27.02 21.07 16.03
CA ALA A 334 -28.41 21.01 16.47
C ALA A 334 -28.85 19.58 16.81
N LYS A 335 -28.47 18.58 16.00
CA LYS A 335 -28.90 17.18 16.18
C LYS A 335 -28.19 16.47 17.34
N TYR A 336 -26.89 16.68 17.52
CA TYR A 336 -26.07 15.88 18.44
C TYR A 336 -25.62 16.62 19.69
N HIS A 337 -25.58 17.96 19.67
CA HIS A 337 -25.18 18.79 20.81
C HIS A 337 -26.34 19.64 21.35
N ASN A 338 -27.52 19.59 20.73
CA ASN A 338 -28.66 20.46 21.04
C ASN A 338 -28.27 21.96 21.08
N GLU A 339 -27.34 22.34 20.20
CA GLU A 339 -26.72 23.67 20.19
C GLU A 339 -27.09 24.40 18.90
N HIS A 340 -27.58 25.64 19.01
CA HIS A 340 -27.82 26.51 17.87
C HIS A 340 -26.64 27.48 17.70
N VAL A 341 -25.70 27.09 16.85
CA VAL A 341 -24.46 27.84 16.66
C VAL A 341 -24.73 29.14 15.88
N PRO A 342 -24.30 30.31 16.39
CA PRO A 342 -24.34 31.56 15.65
C PRO A 342 -23.57 31.50 14.33
N GLN A 343 -24.08 32.18 13.30
CA GLN A 343 -23.46 32.25 11.98
C GLN A 343 -22.01 32.77 12.03
N SER A 344 -21.74 33.75 12.90
CA SER A 344 -20.39 34.30 13.10
C SER A 344 -19.36 33.26 13.53
N ILE A 345 -19.74 32.32 14.41
CA ILE A 345 -18.85 31.24 14.86
C ILE A 345 -18.60 30.25 13.72
N LEU A 346 -19.62 29.91 12.93
CA LEU A 346 -19.48 29.01 11.79
C LEU A 346 -18.57 29.60 10.70
N ASP A 347 -18.70 30.90 10.43
CA ASP A 347 -17.83 31.64 9.51
C ASP A 347 -16.38 31.68 10.03
N GLU A 348 -16.18 31.90 11.33
CA GLU A 348 -14.85 31.88 11.95
C GLU A 348 -14.21 30.49 11.91
N VAL A 349 -14.99 29.43 12.19
CA VAL A 349 -14.53 28.04 12.05
C VAL A 349 -14.04 27.78 10.62
N PHE A 350 -14.85 28.14 9.62
CA PHE A 350 -14.46 27.92 8.22
C PHE A 350 -13.20 28.73 7.84
N ALA A 351 -13.07 29.97 8.29
CA ALA A 351 -11.88 30.78 8.06
C ALA A 351 -10.61 30.16 8.69
N LYS A 352 -10.73 29.48 9.84
CA LYS A 352 -9.59 28.87 10.54
C LYS A 352 -9.20 27.50 10.03
N VAL A 353 -10.14 26.65 9.59
CA VAL A 353 -9.84 25.25 9.22
C VAL A 353 -10.24 24.84 7.80
N GLY A 354 -10.99 25.69 7.09
CA GLY A 354 -11.44 25.42 5.72
C GLY A 354 -12.43 24.26 5.61
N GLY A 355 -12.50 23.67 4.42
CA GLY A 355 -13.41 22.58 4.06
C GLY A 355 -12.86 21.16 4.29
N ARG A 356 -11.73 21.04 4.98
CA ARG A 356 -11.02 19.76 5.17
C ARG A 356 -11.76 18.86 6.15
N LEU A 357 -12.24 17.70 5.68
CA LEU A 357 -13.12 16.81 6.46
C LEU A 357 -12.51 16.32 7.77
N ILE A 358 -11.21 15.98 7.79
CA ILE A 358 -10.55 15.52 9.03
C ILE A 358 -10.55 16.60 10.13
N PHE A 359 -10.47 17.88 9.76
CA PHE A 359 -10.55 18.99 10.70
C PHE A 359 -12.00 19.27 11.10
N LEU A 360 -12.91 19.29 10.13
CA LEU A 360 -14.34 19.46 10.38
C LEU A 360 -14.90 18.37 11.30
N ASN A 361 -14.44 17.12 11.17
CA ASN A 361 -14.83 16.04 12.07
C ASN A 361 -14.36 16.25 13.51
N GLN A 362 -13.16 16.80 13.71
CA GLN A 362 -12.65 17.13 15.05
C GLN A 362 -13.44 18.30 15.65
N VAL A 363 -13.72 19.33 14.84
CA VAL A 363 -14.47 20.51 15.27
C VAL A 363 -15.94 20.18 15.53
N ALA A 364 -16.60 19.36 14.70
CA ALA A 364 -18.00 19.02 14.87
C ALA A 364 -18.26 18.24 16.17
N LYS A 365 -17.34 17.34 16.54
CA LYS A 365 -17.45 16.47 17.73
C LYS A 365 -16.99 17.12 19.04
N SER A 366 -16.41 18.32 19.00
CA SER A 366 -15.82 18.97 20.17
C SER A 366 -16.86 19.67 21.06
N ASN A 367 -16.49 19.99 22.31
CA ASN A 367 -17.32 20.87 23.13
C ASN A 367 -17.14 22.35 22.75
N ASP A 368 -15.90 22.75 22.47
CA ASP A 368 -15.56 24.10 22.01
C ASP A 368 -14.97 24.03 20.59
N MET A 369 -15.66 24.65 19.62
CA MET A 369 -15.24 24.64 18.22
C MET A 369 -14.02 25.52 17.98
N LEU A 370 -13.98 26.72 18.57
CA LEU A 370 -12.94 27.70 18.31
C LEU A 370 -11.61 27.29 18.96
N GLN A 371 -11.67 26.70 20.16
CA GLN A 371 -10.49 26.16 20.82
C GLN A 371 -9.84 25.05 19.98
N ILE A 372 -10.64 24.13 19.41
CA ILE A 372 -10.12 23.08 18.53
C ILE A 372 -9.55 23.66 17.24
N CYS A 373 -10.18 24.66 16.64
CA CYS A 373 -9.64 25.35 15.47
C CYS A 373 -8.26 25.97 15.77
N ALA A 374 -8.10 26.63 16.92
CA ALA A 374 -6.82 27.19 17.36
C ALA A 374 -5.75 26.10 17.58
N ASN A 375 -6.13 24.96 18.16
CA ASN A 375 -5.22 23.84 18.37
C ASN A 375 -4.76 23.21 17.05
N ILE A 376 -5.64 23.11 16.04
CA ILE A 376 -5.30 22.62 14.70
C ILE A 376 -4.27 23.56 14.05
N ASN A 377 -4.55 24.87 14.03
CA ASN A 377 -3.62 25.85 13.46
C ASN A 377 -2.24 25.83 14.16
N ARG A 378 -2.22 25.73 15.50
CA ARG A 378 -0.97 25.60 16.26
C ARG A 378 -0.19 24.35 15.86
N ARG A 379 -0.86 23.20 15.71
CA ARG A 379 -0.21 21.93 15.35
C ARG A 379 0.41 21.99 13.96
N GLU A 380 -0.29 22.59 13.00
CA GLU A 380 0.18 22.74 11.61
C GLU A 380 1.37 23.72 11.54
N LYS A 381 1.32 24.84 12.28
CA LYS A 381 2.46 25.75 12.44
C LYS A 381 3.67 25.02 13.06
N SER A 382 3.47 24.31 14.17
CA SER A 382 4.55 23.55 14.81
C SER A 382 5.12 22.46 13.90
N TRP A 383 4.28 21.79 13.10
CA TRP A 383 4.74 20.82 12.11
C TRP A 383 5.65 21.48 11.08
N PHE A 384 5.21 22.57 10.45
CA PHE A 384 6.01 23.27 9.45
C PHE A 384 7.34 23.78 10.01
N LEU A 385 7.34 24.42 11.18
CA LEU A 385 8.57 24.90 11.82
C LEU A 385 9.53 23.75 12.17
N ASN A 386 9.02 22.62 12.65
CA ASN A 386 9.87 21.48 12.99
C ASN A 386 10.49 20.79 11.76
N GLN A 387 9.86 20.90 10.59
CA GLN A 387 10.34 20.25 9.36
C GLN A 387 11.17 21.19 8.47
N CYS A 388 10.83 22.49 8.44
CA CYS A 388 11.27 23.40 7.39
C CYS A 388 11.82 24.74 7.89
N TRP A 389 12.14 24.89 9.18
CA TRP A 389 12.67 26.16 9.69
C TRP A 389 14.11 26.45 9.25
N ILE A 390 14.41 27.73 9.06
CA ILE A 390 15.70 28.26 8.62
C ILE A 390 16.52 28.85 9.78
N LEU A 391 17.84 28.77 9.67
CA LEU A 391 18.76 29.09 10.77
C LEU A 391 19.40 30.50 10.71
N GLY A 392 19.21 31.26 9.63
CA GLY A 392 19.85 32.57 9.49
C GLY A 392 21.33 32.48 9.15
N ASP A 393 22.09 33.54 9.45
CA ASP A 393 23.54 33.63 9.25
C ASP A 393 24.36 32.69 10.16
N SER A 394 23.76 32.27 11.28
CA SER A 394 24.39 31.40 12.28
C SER A 394 24.52 29.92 11.87
N MET A 395 24.11 29.54 10.65
CA MET A 395 24.16 28.16 10.20
C MET A 395 25.59 27.68 9.92
N ASP A 396 25.87 26.45 10.34
CA ASP A 396 27.14 25.76 10.10
C ASP A 396 27.20 25.17 8.68
N ASP A 397 28.39 24.81 8.20
CA ASP A 397 28.57 24.21 6.87
C ASP A 397 28.00 22.77 6.78
N ASP A 398 28.05 22.00 7.86
CA ASP A 398 27.55 20.63 7.95
C ASP A 398 26.02 20.49 7.72
N VAL A 399 25.26 21.59 7.78
CA VAL A 399 23.78 21.59 7.63
C VAL A 399 23.29 22.17 6.29
N GLU A 400 24.20 22.40 5.34
CA GLU A 400 23.91 23.08 4.06
C GLU A 400 22.73 22.44 3.30
N GLU A 401 22.73 21.12 3.05
CA GLU A 401 21.66 20.48 2.24
C GLU A 401 20.30 20.53 2.94
N GLN A 402 20.27 20.37 4.27
CA GLN A 402 19.04 20.52 5.04
C GLN A 402 18.53 21.95 4.97
N GLN A 403 19.41 22.95 5.05
CA GLN A 403 19.02 24.35 4.98
C GLN A 403 18.59 24.76 3.57
N LYS A 404 19.13 24.17 2.51
CA LYS A 404 18.59 24.31 1.14
C LYS A 404 17.15 23.83 1.05
N PHE A 405 16.86 22.67 1.65
CA PHE A 405 15.51 22.13 1.72
C PHE A 405 14.54 23.05 2.48
N CYS A 406 14.94 23.50 3.69
CA CYS A 406 14.14 24.43 4.50
C CYS A 406 13.92 25.78 3.81
N ALA A 407 14.97 26.38 3.25
CA ALA A 407 14.91 27.66 2.57
C ALA A 407 13.96 27.60 1.35
N ALA A 408 14.04 26.53 0.56
CA ALA A 408 13.11 26.31 -0.56
C ALA A 408 11.64 26.22 -0.10
N ALA A 409 11.36 25.53 1.02
CA ALA A 409 10.02 25.45 1.58
C ALA A 409 9.50 26.82 2.02
N ILE A 410 10.32 27.62 2.71
CA ILE A 410 9.95 28.96 3.16
C ILE A 410 9.76 29.93 1.99
N VAL A 411 10.61 29.86 0.96
CA VAL A 411 10.46 30.67 -0.25
C VAL A 411 9.14 30.34 -0.96
N LEU A 412 8.76 29.06 -1.03
CA LEU A 412 7.48 28.65 -1.60
C LEU A 412 6.29 29.11 -0.75
N ALA A 413 6.37 28.97 0.57
CA ALA A 413 5.36 29.46 1.52
C ALA A 413 5.15 30.97 1.37
N ARG A 414 6.25 31.73 1.29
CA ARG A 414 6.23 33.18 1.04
C ARG A 414 5.57 33.52 -0.30
N ALA A 415 5.86 32.77 -1.37
CA ALA A 415 5.23 32.96 -2.67
C ALA A 415 3.72 32.71 -2.64
N LEU A 416 3.27 31.68 -1.92
CA LEU A 416 1.84 31.40 -1.72
C LEU A 416 1.14 32.53 -0.94
N VAL A 417 1.78 33.09 0.10
CA VAL A 417 1.25 34.24 0.85
C VAL A 417 1.19 35.52 -0.01
N ILE A 418 2.15 35.74 -0.89
CA ILE A 418 2.11 36.85 -1.86
C ILE A 418 0.94 36.65 -2.83
N ARG A 419 0.81 35.45 -3.40
CA ARG A 419 -0.28 35.11 -4.33
C ARG A 419 -1.65 35.24 -3.68
N GLU A 420 -1.78 34.94 -2.39
CA GLU A 420 -3.02 35.13 -1.63
C GLU A 420 -3.50 36.59 -1.64
N LYS A 421 -2.58 37.56 -1.57
CA LYS A 421 -2.93 39.00 -1.59
C LYS A 421 -3.46 39.49 -2.93
N GLU A 422 -3.16 38.76 -4.00
CA GLU A 422 -3.65 39.06 -5.36
C GLU A 422 -5.07 38.52 -5.60
N LEU A 423 -5.58 37.66 -4.73
CA LEU A 423 -6.94 37.13 -4.81
C LEU A 423 -7.95 38.19 -4.35
N ALA A 424 -8.86 38.59 -5.25
CA ALA A 424 -9.87 39.61 -5.00
C ALA A 424 -10.89 39.24 -3.89
N ASP A 425 -11.06 37.95 -3.60
CA ASP A 425 -11.94 37.44 -2.55
C ASP A 425 -11.40 36.11 -1.96
N PRO A 426 -10.69 36.14 -0.82
CA PRO A 426 -10.08 34.97 -0.19
C PRO A 426 -11.11 34.17 0.62
N ASN A 427 -12.26 33.86 0.02
CA ASN A 427 -13.43 33.19 0.63
C ASN A 427 -13.16 31.70 1.01
N GLY A 428 -12.06 31.44 1.72
CA GLY A 428 -11.53 30.11 2.06
C GLY A 428 -10.93 29.36 0.88
N VAL A 429 -10.65 30.04 -0.24
CA VAL A 429 -9.94 29.46 -1.40
C VAL A 429 -8.45 29.62 -1.16
N LEU A 430 -7.71 28.52 -1.24
CA LEU A 430 -6.26 28.53 -1.13
C LEU A 430 -5.62 29.14 -2.39
N PRO A 431 -4.53 29.92 -2.26
CA PRO A 431 -3.75 30.35 -3.41
C PRO A 431 -3.13 29.13 -4.12
N GLU A 432 -3.10 29.18 -5.45
CA GLU A 432 -2.58 28.12 -6.30
C GLU A 432 -1.48 28.66 -7.22
N ILE A 433 -0.36 27.93 -7.31
CA ILE A 433 0.78 28.21 -8.19
C ILE A 433 0.98 26.99 -9.11
N PRO A 434 1.02 27.14 -10.44
CA PRO A 434 1.34 26.04 -11.34
C PRO A 434 2.67 25.35 -10.98
N LEU A 435 2.74 24.02 -11.10
CA LEU A 435 3.90 23.22 -10.70
C LEU A 435 5.22 23.67 -11.34
N HIS A 436 5.20 24.06 -12.61
CA HIS A 436 6.40 24.56 -13.29
C HIS A 436 6.87 25.92 -12.72
N GLU A 437 5.95 26.80 -12.35
CA GLU A 437 6.23 28.09 -11.71
C GLU A 437 6.76 27.88 -10.29
N ALA A 438 6.14 26.97 -9.52
CA ALA A 438 6.63 26.60 -8.19
C ALA A 438 8.08 26.07 -8.25
N ARG A 439 8.41 25.23 -9.25
CA ARG A 439 9.77 24.74 -9.50
C ARG A 439 10.75 25.87 -9.85
N GLN A 440 10.31 26.90 -10.58
CA GLN A 440 11.12 28.07 -10.89
C GLN A 440 11.38 28.93 -9.66
N ILE A 441 10.35 29.16 -8.84
CA ILE A 441 10.43 29.98 -7.62
C ILE A 441 11.46 29.40 -6.64
N ILE A 442 11.46 28.09 -6.42
CA ILE A 442 12.37 27.45 -5.44
C ILE A 442 13.72 27.04 -6.01
N THR A 443 13.89 27.08 -7.34
CA THR A 443 15.08 26.66 -8.12
C THR A 443 15.56 25.19 -7.96
N ARG A 444 15.10 24.48 -6.92
CA ARG A 444 15.31 23.04 -6.66
C ARG A 444 14.04 22.25 -6.95
N ALA A 445 13.82 21.93 -8.22
CA ALA A 445 12.61 21.25 -8.69
C ALA A 445 12.39 19.87 -8.06
N ASP A 446 13.45 19.23 -7.57
CA ASP A 446 13.44 17.95 -6.86
C ASP A 446 12.76 18.01 -5.48
N PHE A 447 12.71 19.18 -4.84
CA PHE A 447 12.14 19.34 -3.49
C PHE A 447 10.61 19.43 -3.45
N VAL A 448 9.95 19.72 -4.57
CA VAL A 448 8.48 19.85 -4.60
C VAL A 448 7.79 18.54 -4.20
N LYS A 449 8.32 17.40 -4.66
CA LYS A 449 7.77 16.07 -4.31
C LYS A 449 7.89 15.76 -2.81
N PRO A 450 9.08 15.89 -2.19
CA PRO A 450 9.20 15.82 -0.73
C PRO A 450 8.24 16.73 0.03
N PHE A 451 8.02 17.98 -0.40
CA PHE A 451 7.09 18.89 0.29
C PHE A 451 5.64 18.40 0.24
N ASP A 452 5.21 17.77 -0.85
CA ASP A 452 3.90 17.08 -0.98
C ASP A 452 3.86 15.86 -0.03
N HIS A 453 4.92 15.05 -0.01
CA HIS A 453 5.03 13.86 0.84
C HIS A 453 4.94 14.16 2.34
N ILE A 454 5.55 15.26 2.81
CA ILE A 454 5.49 15.68 4.22
C ILE A 454 4.27 16.56 4.57
N ASN A 455 3.29 16.69 3.66
CA ASN A 455 2.07 17.47 3.84
C ASN A 455 2.30 18.96 4.15
N VAL A 456 3.33 19.58 3.55
CA VAL A 456 3.55 21.04 3.65
C VAL A 456 2.81 21.76 2.52
N ILE A 457 2.91 21.21 1.31
CA ILE A 457 2.12 21.61 0.16
C ILE A 457 1.28 20.43 -0.32
N HIS A 458 0.35 20.69 -1.22
CA HIS A 458 -0.23 19.66 -2.05
C HIS A 458 -0.14 20.03 -3.53
N ILE A 459 0.14 19.04 -4.37
CA ILE A 459 0.04 19.17 -5.84
C ILE A 459 -1.20 18.42 -6.31
N ASP A 460 -2.14 19.14 -6.90
CA ASP A 460 -3.40 18.54 -7.32
C ASP A 460 -3.32 17.80 -8.68
N ALA A 461 -4.44 17.24 -9.13
CA ALA A 461 -4.50 16.50 -10.40
C ALA A 461 -4.18 17.34 -11.65
N TRP A 462 -4.30 18.67 -11.56
CA TRP A 462 -4.02 19.61 -12.66
C TRP A 462 -2.63 20.21 -12.57
N GLY A 463 -1.81 19.76 -11.61
CA GLY A 463 -0.47 20.29 -11.39
C GLY A 463 -0.47 21.67 -10.74
N MET A 464 -1.50 21.98 -9.94
CA MET A 464 -1.53 23.20 -9.14
C MET A 464 -1.01 22.92 -7.74
N VAL A 465 -0.05 23.74 -7.31
CA VAL A 465 0.60 23.70 -5.99
C VAL A 465 -0.11 24.67 -5.06
N ARG A 466 -0.51 24.18 -3.89
CA ARG A 466 -1.11 24.98 -2.81
C ARG A 466 -0.54 24.55 -1.47
N ALA A 467 -0.75 25.35 -0.41
CA ALA A 467 -0.55 24.85 0.95
C ALA A 467 -1.37 23.58 1.16
N ASP A 468 -0.88 22.60 1.94
CA ASP A 468 -1.63 21.35 2.14
C ASP A 468 -3.04 21.63 2.64
N SER A 469 -3.23 22.63 3.51
CA SER A 469 -4.53 22.97 4.07
C SER A 469 -4.67 24.45 4.45
N VAL A 470 -5.89 24.90 4.76
CA VAL A 470 -6.14 26.26 5.28
C VAL A 470 -5.35 26.56 6.56
N PRO A 471 -5.31 25.67 7.57
CA PRO A 471 -4.40 25.83 8.71
C PRO A 471 -2.91 25.98 8.33
N MET A 472 -2.43 25.25 7.33
CA MET A 472 -1.05 25.39 6.85
C MET A 472 -0.81 26.75 6.18
N GLN A 473 -1.75 27.22 5.36
CA GLN A 473 -1.70 28.58 4.78
C GLN A 473 -1.73 29.66 5.88
N ASN A 474 -2.52 29.46 6.93
CA ASN A 474 -2.55 30.37 8.08
C ASN A 474 -1.19 30.39 8.80
N ALA A 475 -0.53 29.24 8.94
CA ALA A 475 0.83 29.17 9.49
C ALA A 475 1.84 29.92 8.61
N PHE A 476 1.78 29.76 7.28
CA PHE A 476 2.62 30.52 6.36
C PHE A 476 2.40 32.02 6.52
N ARG A 477 1.13 32.46 6.61
CA ARG A 477 0.77 33.87 6.80
C ARG A 477 1.37 34.41 8.09
N GLU A 478 1.18 33.70 9.20
CA GLU A 478 1.69 34.09 10.52
C GLU A 478 3.21 34.30 10.46
N ILE A 479 3.95 33.29 9.97
CA ILE A 479 5.41 33.30 9.86
C ILE A 479 5.91 34.42 8.95
N CYS A 480 5.31 34.58 7.75
CA CYS A 480 5.74 35.60 6.79
C CYS A 480 5.46 37.04 7.28
N THR A 481 4.59 37.19 8.28
CA THR A 481 4.29 38.48 8.91
C THR A 481 5.04 38.75 10.21
N GLU A 482 5.85 37.79 10.68
CA GLU A 482 6.68 37.99 11.88
C GLU A 482 7.73 39.08 11.64
N GLU A 483 7.96 39.93 12.65
CA GLU A 483 8.97 40.99 12.58
C GLU A 483 10.37 40.38 12.41
N GLY A 484 11.15 40.89 11.46
CA GLY A 484 12.48 40.37 11.13
C GLY A 484 12.50 39.13 10.21
N PHE A 485 11.34 38.60 9.80
CA PHE A 485 11.28 37.41 8.92
C PHE A 485 12.07 37.58 7.60
N GLU A 486 11.87 38.70 6.89
CA GLU A 486 12.54 38.96 5.61
C GLU A 486 14.07 39.08 5.78
N GLU A 487 14.53 39.67 6.89
CA GLU A 487 15.95 39.79 7.20
C GLU A 487 16.55 38.41 7.53
N HIS A 488 15.84 37.60 8.31
CA HIS A 488 16.26 36.24 8.67
C HIS A 488 16.32 35.29 7.46
N LEU A 489 15.34 35.40 6.55
CA LEU A 489 15.33 34.68 5.28
C LEU A 489 16.50 35.10 4.39
N LYS A 490 16.71 36.41 4.23
CA LYS A 490 17.83 36.94 3.45
C LYS A 490 19.18 36.50 4.01
N ALA A 491 19.35 36.54 5.34
CA ALA A 491 20.56 36.07 6.01
C ALA A 491 20.83 34.58 5.71
N THR A 492 19.79 33.74 5.77
CA THR A 492 19.87 32.32 5.42
C THR A 492 20.32 32.12 3.97
N LEU A 493 19.68 32.80 3.02
CA LEU A 493 20.00 32.66 1.59
C LEU A 493 21.42 33.11 1.27
N ASN A 494 21.84 34.27 1.79
CA ASN A 494 23.20 34.77 1.61
C ASN A 494 24.23 33.78 2.17
N ARG A 495 23.97 33.20 3.34
CA ARG A 495 24.87 32.25 3.97
C ARG A 495 24.97 30.94 3.18
N LEU A 496 23.88 30.46 2.59
CA LEU A 496 23.90 29.33 1.67
C LEU A 496 24.74 29.63 0.41
N ASP A 497 24.61 30.83 -0.17
CA ASP A 497 25.40 31.26 -1.32
C ASP A 497 26.91 31.34 -0.97
N GLU A 498 27.25 31.82 0.23
CA GLU A 498 28.63 31.82 0.74
C GLU A 498 29.20 30.40 0.88
N LEU A 499 28.44 29.48 1.48
CA LEU A 499 28.86 28.07 1.65
C LEU A 499 29.06 27.38 0.30
N GLU A 500 28.15 27.58 -0.65
CA GLU A 500 28.31 27.07 -2.02
C GLU A 500 29.56 27.65 -2.69
N SER A 501 29.84 28.94 -2.49
CA SER A 501 31.04 29.59 -3.02
C SER A 501 32.30 28.97 -2.42
N LEU A 502 32.34 28.76 -1.10
CA LEU A 502 33.46 28.12 -0.40
C LEU A 502 33.74 26.71 -0.91
N ALA A 503 32.69 25.91 -1.11
CA ALA A 503 32.77 24.57 -1.68
C ALA A 503 33.32 24.57 -3.12
N ARG A 504 32.99 25.59 -3.92
CA ARG A 504 33.53 25.79 -5.29
C ARG A 504 34.99 26.25 -5.28
N THR A 505 35.42 26.98 -4.26
CA THR A 505 36.81 27.47 -4.09
C THR A 505 37.74 26.50 -3.36
N ARG A 506 37.43 25.21 -3.32
CA ARG A 506 38.33 24.20 -2.73
C ARG A 506 39.70 24.28 -3.42
N GLU A 507 40.66 24.85 -2.68
CA GLU A 507 42.02 25.12 -3.13
C GLU A 507 42.68 23.87 -3.70
N VAL A 508 43.38 24.02 -4.82
CA VAL A 508 44.34 23.02 -5.29
C VAL A 508 45.50 22.99 -4.29
N SER A 509 45.38 22.18 -3.24
CA SER A 509 46.53 21.89 -2.38
C SER A 509 47.53 21.07 -3.19
N TRP A 510 48.71 21.62 -3.45
CA TRP A 510 49.82 20.84 -4.00
C TRP A 510 50.17 19.71 -3.05
N ARG A 511 49.92 18.46 -3.46
CA ARG A 511 50.61 17.29 -2.89
C ARG A 511 51.91 17.11 -3.65
N ALA A 512 53.01 16.91 -2.93
CA ALA A 512 54.21 16.35 -3.54
C ALA A 512 53.84 15.01 -4.22
N ALA A 513 54.34 14.79 -5.44
CA ALA A 513 54.02 13.60 -6.21
C ALA A 513 54.28 12.34 -5.36
N PRO A 514 53.32 11.40 -5.25
CA PRO A 514 53.60 10.14 -4.57
C PRO A 514 54.71 9.42 -5.33
N ASP A 515 55.73 9.00 -4.59
CA ASP A 515 56.92 8.34 -5.12
C ASP A 515 56.50 7.02 -5.79
N LYS A 516 56.42 7.03 -7.13
CA LYS A 516 56.00 5.86 -7.91
C LYS A 516 57.16 4.89 -8.04
N SER A 517 57.26 3.95 -7.12
CA SER A 517 57.92 2.67 -7.38
C SER A 517 56.93 1.51 -7.23
N GLY A 518 56.65 0.85 -8.36
CA GLY A 518 56.34 -0.58 -8.39
C GLY A 518 54.88 -1.04 -8.30
N GLY A 519 54.20 -1.07 -9.46
CA GLY A 519 53.55 -2.32 -9.92
C GLY A 519 52.03 -2.51 -9.78
N ILE A 520 51.35 -2.50 -10.96
CA ILE A 520 50.30 -3.45 -11.45
C ILE A 520 48.88 -3.30 -10.84
N VAL A 521 47.70 -3.31 -11.50
CA VAL A 521 47.05 -3.44 -12.86
C VAL A 521 45.51 -3.18 -12.61
N PRO A 522 44.52 -2.99 -13.54
CA PRO A 522 44.46 -3.17 -15.00
C PRO A 522 43.91 -1.97 -15.81
N VAL A 523 44.00 -2.09 -17.13
CA VAL A 523 43.34 -1.21 -18.12
C VAL A 523 42.03 -1.88 -18.58
N GLN A 524 40.92 -1.14 -18.57
CA GLN A 524 39.71 -1.51 -19.31
C GLN A 524 39.63 -0.70 -20.60
N THR A 525 39.59 -1.42 -21.72
CA THR A 525 39.49 -0.90 -23.09
C THR A 525 38.06 -1.02 -23.58
N TYR A 526 37.46 0.08 -24.05
CA TYR A 526 36.52 0.07 -25.17
C TYR A 526 36.60 1.40 -25.92
N CYS A 527 37.14 1.36 -27.14
CA CYS A 527 36.40 1.66 -28.37
C CYS A 527 37.37 1.60 -29.56
N ALA A 528 36.95 0.87 -30.58
CA ALA A 528 37.69 0.67 -31.81
C ALA A 528 37.92 2.00 -32.55
N GLN A 529 39.13 2.19 -33.10
CA GLN A 529 39.27 2.65 -34.48
C GLN A 529 40.69 2.47 -35.03
N ILE A 530 40.73 1.61 -36.05
CA ILE A 530 41.49 1.67 -37.31
C ILE A 530 42.99 1.89 -37.22
N SER A 531 43.68 0.77 -37.42
CA SER A 531 45.08 0.68 -37.78
C SER A 531 45.44 1.49 -39.03
N ASN A 532 46.71 1.93 -39.00
CA ASN A 532 47.69 1.95 -40.09
C ASN A 532 48.03 3.36 -40.63
N PRO A 533 49.20 3.51 -41.28
CA PRO A 533 50.52 3.54 -40.64
C PRO A 533 51.35 4.73 -41.14
N ARG A 534 52.26 5.23 -40.31
CA ARG A 534 53.54 5.90 -40.65
C ARG A 534 53.88 6.91 -39.55
N ALA A 535 54.64 6.46 -38.56
CA ALA A 535 55.98 6.94 -38.22
C ALA A 535 56.39 6.29 -36.90
#